data_AF-A0A6B1KCH9-F1
#
_entry.id   AF-A0A6B1KCH9-F1
#
_cell.length_a   1.000
_cell.length_b   1.000
_cell.length_c   1.000
_cell.angle_alpha   90.00
_cell.angle_beta   90.00
_cell.angle_gamma   90.00
#
_symmetry.space_group_name_H-M   'P 1'
#
loop_
_entity.id
_entity.type
_entity.pdbx_description
1 polymer ?
#
loop_
_entity_poly.entity_id
_entity_poly.type
_entity_poly.pdbx_seq_one_letter_code
_entity_poly.pdbx_strand_id
1 'polypeptide(L)' 'MRALVAAATGLAVAFAVVLTLTALGSPSGGTSPKPLLTTVPAHP' A
#
# COMPACT_ATOMS: atom_id res chain seq x y z
N MET A 1 12.35 34.07 2.61
CA MET A 1 11.06 33.48 3.04
C MET A 1 10.34 32.62 1.98
N ARG A 2 10.59 32.78 0.66
CA ARG A 2 9.91 31.97 -0.38
C ARG A 2 10.32 30.49 -0.38
N ALA A 3 11.59 30.19 -0.09
CA ALA A 3 12.10 28.82 -0.02
C ALA A 3 11.44 28.02 1.12
N LEU A 4 11.19 28.65 2.27
CA LEU A 4 10.55 27.99 3.41
C LEU A 4 9.08 27.63 3.11
N VAL A 5 8.36 28.53 2.43
CA VAL A 5 6.99 28.26 1.97
C VAL A 5 6.97 27.09 0.98
N ALA A 6 7.87 27.09 -0.01
CA ALA A 6 7.96 25.99 -0.99
C ALA A 6 8.26 24.64 -0.31
N ALA A 7 9.19 24.62 0.65
CA ALA A 7 9.51 23.42 1.41
C ALA A 7 8.32 22.92 2.25
N ALA A 8 7.62 23.81 2.94
CA ALA A 8 6.43 23.47 3.73
C ALA A 8 5.29 22.93 2.85
N THR A 9 5.05 23.54 1.69
CA THR A 9 4.03 23.07 0.74
C THR A 9 4.39 21.69 0.17
N GLY A 10 5.65 21.49 -0.24
CA GLY A 10 6.11 20.19 -0.72
C GLY A 10 5.96 19.09 0.33
N LEU A 11 6.32 19.39 1.57
CA LEU A 11 6.15 18.48 2.70
C LEU A 11 4.68 18.14 2.95
N ALA A 12 3.81 19.15 2.98
CA ALA A 12 2.37 18.96 3.19
C ALA A 12 1.74 18.07 2.09
N VAL A 13 2.11 18.28 0.83
CA VAL A 13 1.63 17.46 -0.29
C VAL A 13 2.12 16.02 -0.15
N ALA A 14 3.39 15.80 0.20
CA ALA A 14 3.93 14.45 0.39
C ALA A 14 3.17 13.69 1.50
N PHE A 15 2.92 14.34 2.64
CA PHE A 15 2.13 13.74 3.71
C PHE A 15 0.69 13.47 3.29
N ALA A 16 0.04 14.41 2.60
CA ALA A 16 -1.32 14.19 2.10
C ALA A 16 -1.41 12.92 1.24
N VAL A 17 -0.48 12.74 0.30
CA VAL A 17 -0.43 11.53 -0.55
C VAL A 17 -0.27 10.26 0.28
N VAL A 18 0.71 10.22 1.20
CA VAL A 18 0.96 9.03 2.02
C VAL A 18 -0.25 8.69 2.89
N LEU A 19 -0.87 9.69 3.50
CA LEU A 19 -2.06 9.51 4.34
C LEU A 19 -3.26 9.03 3.52
N THR A 20 -3.48 9.57 2.31
CA THR A 20 -4.54 9.09 1.42
C THR A 20 -4.33 7.63 1.03
N LEU A 21 -3.10 7.24 0.65
CA LEU A 21 -2.79 5.85 0.32
C LEU A 21 -2.95 4.91 1.53
N THR A 22 -2.53 5.37 2.71
CA THR A 22 -2.70 4.63 3.96
C THR A 22 -4.18 4.43 4.28
N ALA A 23 -5.00 5.47 4.10
CA ALA A 23 -6.44 5.42 4.37
C ALA A 23 -7.19 4.51 3.38
N LEU A 24 -6.74 4.44 2.12
CA LEU A 24 -7.25 3.48 1.14
C LEU A 24 -6.95 2.03 1.54
N GLY A 25 -5.87 1.82 2.30
CA GLY A 25 -5.49 0.51 2.81
C GLY A 25 -5.02 -0.45 1.71
N SER A 26 -4.70 -1.68 2.11
CA SER A 26 -4.50 -2.75 1.13
C SER A 26 -5.85 -3.35 0.72
N PRO A 27 -6.03 -3.73 -0.55
CA PRO A 27 -7.22 -4.47 -0.94
C PRO A 27 -7.34 -5.73 -0.07
N SER A 28 -8.53 -5.99 0.44
CA SER A 28 -8.85 -7.17 1.26
C SER A 28 -8.86 -8.48 0.47
N GLY A 29 -8.08 -8.55 -0.62
CA GLY A 29 -8.02 -9.67 -1.54
C GLY A 29 -7.63 -10.95 -0.81
N GLY A 30 -8.54 -11.92 -0.80
CA GLY A 30 -8.22 -13.28 -0.39
C GLY A 30 -7.33 -13.95 -1.43
N THR A 31 -6.48 -14.86 -0.97
CA THR A 31 -5.83 -15.80 -1.87
C THR A 31 -6.83 -16.87 -2.31
N SER A 32 -6.57 -17.50 -3.46
CA SER A 32 -7.39 -18.64 -3.91
C SER A 32 -7.35 -19.75 -2.85
N PRO A 33 -8.50 -20.31 -2.42
CA PRO A 33 -8.55 -21.45 -1.51
C PRO A 33 -8.04 -22.74 -2.18
N LYS A 34 -7.93 -22.73 -3.51
CA LYS A 34 -7.34 -23.84 -4.26
C LYS A 34 -5.83 -23.86 -4.00
N PRO A 35 -5.24 -25.03 -3.69
CA PRO A 35 -3.80 -25.17 -3.54
C PRO A 35 -3.09 -24.64 -4.79
N LEU A 36 -1.90 -24.07 -4.59
CA LEU A 36 -1.10 -23.60 -5.71
C LEU A 36 -0.82 -24.78 -6.64
N LEU A 37 -0.61 -24.51 -7.93
CA LEU A 37 -0.20 -25.56 -8.88
C LEU A 37 1.19 -26.14 -8.55
N THR A 38 1.87 -25.58 -7.56
CA THR A 38 3.12 -26.05 -6.95
C THR A 38 2.93 -26.70 -5.58
N THR A 39 1.72 -26.68 -5.01
CA THR A 39 1.45 -27.35 -3.74
C THR A 39 1.54 -28.85 -3.94
N VAL A 40 2.34 -29.50 -3.08
CA VAL A 40 2.47 -30.95 -3.05
C VAL A 40 1.11 -31.56 -2.65
N PRO A 41 0.59 -32.56 -3.39
CA PRO A 41 -0.64 -33.25 -3.04
C PRO A 41 -0.58 -33.89 -1.64
N ALA A 42 -1.70 -33.92 -0.93
CA ALA A 42 -1.80 -34.70 0.31
C ALA A 42 -1.49 -36.17 0.02
N HIS A 43 -0.54 -36.75 0.77
CA HIS A 43 -0.20 -38.16 0.66
C HIS A 43 -1.12 -38.98 1.60
N PRO A 44 -1.45 -40.23 1.25
CA PRO A 44 -2.16 -41.14 2.14
C PRO A 44 -1.33 -41.51 3.38
#